data_AF-A0A7J6LSC5-F1
#
_entry.id   AF-A0A7J6LSC5-F1
#
_cell.length_a   1.000
_cell.length_b   1.000
_cell.length_c   1.000
_cell.angle_alpha   90.00
_cell.angle_beta   90.00
_cell.angle_gamma   90.00
#
_symmetry.space_group_name_H-M   'P 1'
#
loop_
_entity.id
_entity.type
_entity.pdbx_description
1 polymer ?
#
loop_
_entity_poly.entity_id
_entity_poly.type
_entity_poly.pdbx_seq_one_letter_code
_entity_poly.pdbx_strand_id
1 'polypeptide(L)'
;MPPKKAKKAKKGTENDAQVPVDPALAARILALQKEARQIREEYTEDEKMYNQFLQEREKINYFWTGAKKTRNEREAELRNRERDLEDLQERNQIELKMFQQRLKHLRFHLVDQTIEQRIACEKASQQHAEATHLPREHEAFRAVRQTHVEAREAQNTSAAYLRALKLKQDERVLHLRQEYDKKARDLMQKYGLRMKTLRDEREKERKAELQRIEADKNRQDIKLYYGDITSSNLELIKRLKEEHAELKKREMADAKLMRELKRKNAALSEPLKRAKEDVEQLKDTYASFLEDKRKIGVLKEKIAEQEKALSRQSFQHAVLEQQTEAASAERNTVADKFQQMIYDVQQKSGLKNLLLERKLENIQDSIEVADTQVSEVMTSANGGSLGTAEGVSKKFETIMATKSDTITELQEERRKLQKAHAELVRAFEAKLAEYGVPREEMGFEPRLLA
;
A
#
# COMPACT_ATOMS: atom_id res chain seq x y z
N MET A 1 -93.60 22.23 32.13
CA MET A 1 -94.53 23.37 31.94
C MET A 1 -94.54 23.74 30.46
N PRO A 2 -95.66 24.13 29.82
CA PRO A 2 -97.06 24.18 30.30
C PRO A 2 -98.03 23.49 29.25
N PRO A 3 -99.37 23.68 29.26
CA PRO A 3 -100.31 22.64 29.70
C PRO A 3 -101.59 22.50 28.80
N LYS A 4 -102.55 21.63 29.16
CA LYS A 4 -104.02 21.85 29.00
C LYS A 4 -104.78 20.71 29.70
N LYS A 5 -105.28 20.95 30.92
CA LYS A 5 -106.61 21.51 31.30
C LYS A 5 -107.78 20.53 31.10
N ALA A 6 -108.33 20.16 32.26
CA ALA A 6 -109.52 19.40 32.52
C ALA A 6 -110.81 19.97 31.91
N LYS A 7 -111.82 19.09 31.75
CA LYS A 7 -113.24 19.46 31.80
C LYS A 7 -114.05 18.44 32.62
N LYS A 8 -114.88 19.00 33.50
CA LYS A 8 -115.88 18.39 34.40
C LYS A 8 -117.13 17.90 33.66
N ALA A 9 -117.81 16.89 34.21
CA ALA A 9 -119.25 16.83 34.59
C ALA A 9 -119.67 15.34 34.71
N LYS A 10 -120.15 14.80 35.84
CA LYS A 10 -121.39 14.99 36.65
C LYS A 10 -122.55 14.07 36.20
N LYS A 11 -122.84 13.08 37.07
CA LYS A 11 -124.08 12.31 37.34
C LYS A 11 -125.06 12.02 36.19
N GLY A 12 -125.25 10.72 35.95
CA GLY A 12 -126.53 10.13 35.54
C GLY A 12 -126.73 8.84 36.34
N THR A 13 -127.80 8.79 37.14
CA THR A 13 -128.31 7.62 37.84
C THR A 13 -129.33 6.87 36.97
N GLU A 14 -129.38 5.55 37.18
CA GLU A 14 -130.47 4.61 36.86
C GLU A 14 -130.69 4.20 35.39
N ASN A 15 -130.37 2.94 35.10
CA ASN A 15 -131.43 1.93 35.05
C ASN A 15 -130.85 0.53 35.14
N ASP A 16 -131.25 -0.13 36.22
CA ASP A 16 -131.12 -1.56 36.45
C ASP A 16 -132.00 -2.27 35.41
N ALA A 17 -131.39 -3.07 34.55
CA ALA A 17 -132.09 -4.05 33.72
C ALA A 17 -131.45 -5.40 34.04
N GLN A 18 -131.89 -5.98 35.15
CA GLN A 18 -131.67 -7.38 35.49
C GLN A 18 -132.26 -8.26 34.39
N VAL A 19 -131.37 -8.78 33.55
CA VAL A 19 -131.64 -9.98 32.75
C VAL A 19 -131.26 -11.17 33.63
N PRO A 20 -132.14 -12.15 33.85
CA PRO A 20 -131.79 -13.36 34.61
C PRO A 20 -130.73 -14.13 33.83
N VAL A 21 -129.49 -14.16 34.34
CA VAL A 21 -128.43 -14.97 33.75
C VAL A 21 -128.52 -16.37 34.35
N ASP A 22 -128.86 -17.33 33.51
CA ASP A 22 -128.84 -18.76 33.78
C ASP A 22 -127.48 -19.17 34.40
N PRO A 23 -127.42 -19.93 35.51
CA PRO A 23 -126.16 -20.26 36.20
C PRO A 23 -125.12 -20.95 35.30
N ALA A 24 -125.57 -21.70 34.30
CA ALA A 24 -124.72 -22.34 33.29
C ALA A 24 -124.08 -21.33 32.31
N LEU A 25 -124.79 -20.25 31.97
CA LEU A 25 -124.27 -19.17 31.13
C LEU A 25 -123.24 -18.33 31.90
N ALA A 26 -123.48 -18.07 33.19
CA ALA A 26 -122.52 -17.39 34.06
C ALA A 26 -121.21 -18.19 34.24
N ALA A 27 -121.29 -19.52 34.39
CA ALA A 27 -120.11 -20.39 34.46
C ALA A 27 -119.33 -20.43 33.15
N ARG A 28 -120.01 -20.45 31.99
CA ARG A 28 -119.37 -20.40 30.67
C ARG A 28 -118.73 -19.04 30.39
N ILE A 29 -119.38 -17.95 30.79
CA ILE A 29 -118.80 -16.60 30.76
C ILE A 29 -117.54 -16.54 31.63
N LEU A 30 -117.56 -17.15 32.83
CA LEU A 30 -116.41 -17.16 33.73
C LEU A 30 -115.24 -18.02 33.22
N ALA A 31 -115.51 -19.13 32.52
CA ALA A 31 -114.49 -19.93 31.84
C ALA A 31 -113.85 -19.17 30.67
N LEU A 32 -114.66 -18.53 29.81
CA LEU A 32 -114.17 -17.65 28.74
C LEU A 32 -113.39 -16.45 29.29
N GLN A 33 -113.77 -15.91 30.45
CA GLN A 33 -113.02 -14.85 31.14
C GLN A 33 -111.68 -15.34 31.73
N LYS A 34 -111.52 -16.64 32.00
CA LYS A 34 -110.24 -17.23 32.43
C LYS A 34 -109.35 -17.49 31.23
N GLU A 35 -109.86 -18.07 30.16
CA GLU A 35 -109.13 -18.26 28.89
C GLU A 35 -108.70 -16.91 28.30
N ALA A 36 -109.59 -15.91 28.28
CA ALA A 36 -109.25 -14.55 27.86
C ALA A 36 -108.24 -13.86 28.78
N ARG A 37 -108.09 -14.31 30.04
CA ARG A 37 -107.02 -13.85 30.94
C ARG A 37 -105.70 -14.53 30.65
N GLN A 38 -105.71 -15.85 30.44
CA GLN A 38 -104.52 -16.62 30.06
C GLN A 38 -103.93 -16.13 28.74
N ILE A 39 -104.76 -15.94 27.70
CA ILE A 39 -104.31 -15.40 26.41
C ILE A 39 -103.75 -13.98 26.57
N ARG A 40 -104.30 -13.17 27.48
CA ARG A 40 -103.75 -11.84 27.78
C ARG A 40 -102.40 -11.95 28.49
N GLU A 41 -102.26 -12.87 29.45
CA GLU A 41 -101.00 -13.11 30.16
C GLU A 41 -99.92 -13.57 29.19
N GLU A 42 -100.20 -14.58 28.35
CA GLU A 42 -99.32 -15.04 27.27
C GLU A 42 -98.94 -13.90 26.31
N TYR A 43 -99.92 -13.10 25.88
CA TYR A 43 -99.64 -11.92 25.05
C TYR A 43 -98.71 -10.91 25.74
N THR A 44 -98.90 -10.65 27.05
CA THR A 44 -98.01 -9.76 27.79
C THR A 44 -96.61 -10.34 28.00
N GLU A 45 -96.46 -11.65 28.06
CA GLU A 45 -95.16 -12.32 28.13
C GLU A 45 -94.45 -12.25 26.79
N ASP A 46 -95.16 -12.51 25.69
CA ASP A 46 -94.64 -12.35 24.33
C ASP A 46 -94.23 -10.90 24.05
N GLU A 47 -95.00 -9.91 24.49
CA GLU A 47 -94.61 -8.49 24.41
C GLU A 47 -93.31 -8.19 25.19
N LYS A 48 -93.13 -8.78 26.37
CA LYS A 48 -91.88 -8.62 27.15
C LYS A 48 -90.70 -9.25 26.43
N MET A 49 -90.87 -10.47 25.91
CA MET A 49 -89.82 -11.17 25.17
C MET A 49 -89.45 -10.43 23.89
N TYR A 50 -90.44 -9.94 23.14
CA TYR A 50 -90.21 -9.10 21.96
C TYR A 50 -89.43 -7.83 22.29
N ASN A 51 -89.79 -7.14 23.38
CA ASN A 51 -89.05 -5.95 23.83
C ASN A 51 -87.62 -6.27 24.25
N GLN A 52 -87.37 -7.42 24.90
CA GLN A 52 -86.02 -7.88 25.24
C GLN A 52 -85.19 -8.14 23.98
N PHE A 53 -85.74 -8.87 23.00
CA PHE A 53 -85.05 -9.11 21.72
C PHE A 53 -84.78 -7.83 20.94
N LEU A 54 -85.68 -6.84 21.01
CA LEU A 54 -85.45 -5.54 20.40
C LEU A 54 -84.23 -4.83 21.03
N GLN A 55 -84.13 -4.84 22.37
CA GLN A 55 -82.99 -4.26 23.09
C GLN A 55 -81.68 -5.00 22.79
N GLU A 56 -81.71 -6.33 22.71
CA GLU A 56 -80.54 -7.13 22.34
C GLU A 56 -80.08 -6.82 20.91
N ARG A 57 -81.03 -6.74 19.96
CA ARG A 57 -80.74 -6.35 18.58
C ARG A 57 -80.11 -4.96 18.52
N GLU A 58 -80.63 -4.00 19.28
CA GLU A 58 -80.06 -2.65 19.37
C GLU A 58 -78.66 -2.64 19.98
N LYS A 59 -78.42 -3.40 21.05
CA LYS A 59 -77.08 -3.57 21.65
C LYS A 59 -76.09 -4.16 20.65
N ILE A 60 -76.49 -5.23 19.95
CA ILE A 60 -75.65 -5.85 18.91
C ILE A 60 -75.38 -4.86 17.78
N ASN A 61 -76.38 -4.11 17.32
CA ASN A 61 -76.18 -3.09 16.28
C ASN A 61 -75.23 -1.97 16.74
N TYR A 62 -75.34 -1.54 18.00
CA TYR A 62 -74.43 -0.55 18.58
C TYR A 62 -72.99 -1.08 18.60
N PHE A 63 -72.77 -2.30 19.12
CA PHE A 63 -71.45 -2.92 19.13
C PHE A 63 -70.90 -3.12 17.72
N TRP A 64 -71.73 -3.59 16.79
CA TRP A 64 -71.32 -3.77 15.40
C TRP A 64 -70.92 -2.45 14.75
N THR A 65 -71.69 -1.38 14.96
CA THR A 65 -71.38 -0.05 14.43
C THR A 65 -70.11 0.52 15.04
N GLY A 66 -69.91 0.34 16.35
CA GLY A 66 -68.68 0.73 17.05
C GLY A 66 -67.45 -0.05 16.54
N ALA A 67 -67.57 -1.37 16.40
CA ALA A 67 -66.52 -2.23 15.86
C ALA A 67 -66.19 -1.89 14.39
N LYS A 68 -67.21 -1.60 13.57
CA LYS A 68 -67.02 -1.16 12.18
C LYS A 68 -66.33 0.20 12.11
N LYS A 69 -66.71 1.15 12.97
CA LYS A 69 -66.09 2.47 13.03
C LYS A 69 -64.63 2.37 13.46
N THR A 70 -64.34 1.64 14.55
CA THR A 70 -62.97 1.43 15.03
C THR A 70 -62.11 0.70 14.01
N ARG A 71 -62.65 -0.30 13.31
CA ARG A 71 -61.96 -0.93 12.17
C ARG A 71 -61.62 0.09 11.08
N ASN A 72 -62.58 0.92 10.66
CA ASN A 72 -62.36 1.93 9.64
C ASN A 72 -61.33 2.99 10.09
N GLU A 73 -61.34 3.39 11.35
CA GLU A 73 -60.35 4.28 11.95
C GLU A 73 -58.95 3.66 11.89
N ARG A 74 -58.79 2.37 12.26
CA ARG A 74 -57.50 1.66 12.14
C ARG A 74 -57.04 1.47 10.69
N GLU A 75 -57.95 1.19 9.77
CA GLU A 75 -57.60 1.14 8.34
C GLU A 75 -57.14 2.51 7.82
N ALA A 76 -57.75 3.61 8.27
CA ALA A 76 -57.31 4.96 7.93
C ALA A 76 -55.95 5.31 8.54
N GLU A 77 -55.72 4.94 9.81
CA GLU A 77 -54.41 5.08 10.47
C GLU A 77 -53.31 4.31 9.73
N LEU A 78 -53.58 3.06 9.32
CA LEU A 78 -52.64 2.26 8.55
C LEU A 78 -52.27 2.94 7.23
N ARG A 79 -53.26 3.43 6.46
CA ARG A 79 -52.99 4.16 5.20
C ARG A 79 -52.18 5.43 5.43
N ASN A 80 -52.41 6.14 6.53
CA ASN A 80 -51.60 7.32 6.86
C ASN A 80 -50.16 6.91 7.20
N ARG A 81 -49.97 5.83 7.96
CA ARG A 81 -48.63 5.32 8.29
C ARG A 81 -47.88 4.81 7.06
N GLU A 82 -48.58 4.20 6.10
CA GLU A 82 -48.00 3.80 4.82
C GLU A 82 -47.50 5.02 4.03
N ARG A 83 -48.30 6.09 3.96
CA ARG A 83 -47.88 7.36 3.33
C ARG A 83 -46.71 8.01 4.06
N ASP A 84 -46.72 8.03 5.38
CA ASP A 84 -45.59 8.57 6.16
C ASP A 84 -44.30 7.77 5.91
N LEU A 85 -44.39 6.45 5.73
CA LEU A 85 -43.27 5.60 5.37
C LEU A 85 -42.78 5.87 3.95
N GLU A 86 -43.68 6.05 2.99
CA GLU A 86 -43.34 6.44 1.61
C GLU A 86 -42.61 7.80 1.60
N ASP A 87 -43.16 8.82 2.28
CA ASP A 87 -42.53 10.14 2.40
C ASP A 87 -41.13 10.07 3.03
N LEU A 88 -40.95 9.24 4.07
CA LEU A 88 -39.64 9.02 4.69
C LEU A 88 -38.66 8.33 3.74
N GLN A 89 -39.13 7.35 2.96
CA GLN A 89 -38.31 6.69 1.94
C GLN A 89 -37.89 7.67 0.84
N GLU A 90 -38.81 8.51 0.36
CA GLU A 90 -38.50 9.56 -0.63
C GLU A 90 -37.49 10.57 -0.10
N ARG A 91 -37.65 11.04 1.15
CA ARG A 91 -36.68 11.93 1.81
C ARG A 91 -35.31 11.27 1.91
N ASN A 92 -35.25 10.03 2.38
CA ASN A 92 -33.98 9.28 2.46
C ASN A 92 -33.33 9.10 1.08
N GLN A 93 -34.11 8.85 0.03
CA GLN A 93 -33.58 8.77 -1.34
C GLN A 93 -33.01 10.11 -1.82
N ILE A 94 -33.68 11.22 -1.51
CA ILE A 94 -33.20 12.57 -1.85
C ILE A 94 -31.91 12.87 -1.08
N GLU A 95 -31.86 12.59 0.21
CA GLU A 95 -30.66 12.77 1.04
C GLU A 95 -29.49 11.94 0.52
N LEU A 96 -29.73 10.67 0.16
CA LEU A 96 -28.71 9.80 -0.43
C LEU A 96 -28.16 10.40 -1.74
N LYS A 97 -29.04 10.92 -2.62
CA LYS A 97 -28.62 11.60 -3.86
C LYS A 97 -27.81 12.86 -3.56
N MET A 98 -28.20 13.65 -2.56
CA MET A 98 -27.46 14.83 -2.11
C MET A 98 -26.07 14.46 -1.55
N PHE A 99 -25.98 13.40 -0.73
CA PHE A 99 -24.71 12.89 -0.23
C PHE A 99 -23.82 12.37 -1.36
N GLN A 100 -24.38 11.66 -2.33
CA GLN A 100 -23.63 11.22 -3.51
C GLN A 100 -23.10 12.40 -4.33
N GLN A 101 -23.88 13.47 -4.53
CA GLN A 101 -23.43 14.68 -5.20
C GLN A 101 -22.33 15.38 -4.40
N ARG A 102 -22.48 15.52 -3.09
CA ARG A 102 -21.44 16.10 -2.21
C ARG A 102 -20.14 15.31 -2.26
N LEU A 103 -20.21 13.98 -2.24
CA LEU A 103 -19.04 13.11 -2.40
C LEU A 103 -18.40 13.26 -3.78
N LYS A 104 -19.19 13.36 -4.85
CA LYS A 104 -18.68 13.65 -6.19
C LYS A 104 -17.95 14.99 -6.22
N HIS A 105 -18.56 16.06 -5.71
CA HIS A 105 -17.93 17.39 -5.64
C HIS A 105 -16.65 17.38 -4.80
N LEU A 106 -16.65 16.72 -3.63
CA LEU A 106 -15.47 16.59 -2.80
C LEU A 106 -14.36 15.83 -3.53
N ARG A 107 -14.69 14.74 -4.22
CA ARG A 107 -13.72 13.99 -5.02
C ARG A 107 -13.15 14.82 -6.17
N PHE A 108 -13.98 15.56 -6.90
CA PHE A 108 -13.51 16.47 -7.95
C PHE A 108 -12.56 17.51 -7.37
N HIS A 109 -12.93 18.16 -6.26
CA HIS A 109 -12.09 19.14 -5.60
C HIS A 109 -10.75 18.55 -5.13
N LEU A 110 -10.75 17.35 -4.55
CA LEU A 110 -9.50 16.67 -4.14
C LEU A 110 -8.62 16.32 -5.35
N VAL A 111 -9.22 15.89 -6.46
CA VAL A 111 -8.49 15.62 -7.71
C VAL A 111 -7.90 16.91 -8.27
N ASP A 112 -8.67 17.99 -8.32
CA ASP A 112 -8.21 19.30 -8.80
C ASP A 112 -7.06 19.82 -7.93
N GLN A 113 -7.18 19.77 -6.60
CA GLN A 113 -6.10 20.13 -5.68
C GLN A 113 -4.84 19.29 -5.91
N THR A 114 -5.00 17.98 -6.17
CA THR A 114 -3.86 17.09 -6.46
C THR A 114 -3.19 17.47 -7.78
N ILE A 115 -3.97 17.81 -8.81
CA ILE A 115 -3.47 18.27 -10.10
C ILE A 115 -2.73 19.60 -9.94
N GLU A 116 -3.30 20.56 -9.21
CA GLU A 116 -2.66 21.85 -8.93
C GLU A 116 -1.33 21.68 -8.18
N GLN A 117 -1.30 20.84 -7.15
CA GLN A 117 -0.06 20.52 -6.42
C GLN A 117 0.98 19.88 -7.34
N ARG A 118 0.57 18.96 -8.22
CA ARG A 118 1.47 18.33 -9.18
C ARG A 118 2.05 19.34 -10.18
N ILE A 119 1.21 20.21 -10.73
CA ILE A 119 1.64 21.28 -11.64
C ILE A 119 2.60 22.25 -10.91
N ALA A 120 2.33 22.59 -9.66
CA ALA A 120 3.20 23.45 -8.87
C ALA A 120 4.57 22.79 -8.61
N CYS A 121 4.59 21.50 -8.26
CA CYS A 121 5.83 20.75 -8.08
C CYS A 121 6.63 20.65 -9.39
N GLU A 122 5.97 20.39 -10.51
CA GLU A 122 6.61 20.30 -11.82
C GLU A 122 7.22 21.65 -12.23
N LYS A 123 6.48 22.75 -12.07
CA LYS A 123 7.00 24.11 -12.31
C LYS A 123 8.20 24.44 -11.41
N ALA A 124 8.14 24.10 -10.12
CA ALA A 124 9.26 24.31 -9.21
C ALA A 124 10.48 23.47 -9.64
N SER A 125 10.28 22.22 -10.05
CA SER A 125 11.35 21.37 -10.57
C SER A 125 11.95 21.93 -11.87
N GLN A 126 11.13 22.43 -12.79
CA GLN A 126 11.59 23.07 -14.02
C GLN A 126 12.39 24.34 -13.72
N GLN A 127 11.91 25.21 -12.83
CA GLN A 127 12.63 26.40 -12.39
C GLN A 127 13.97 26.05 -11.74
N HIS A 128 14.03 25.01 -10.90
CA HIS A 128 15.28 24.53 -10.32
C HIS A 128 16.24 23.99 -11.39
N ALA A 129 15.74 23.25 -12.38
CA ALA A 129 16.53 22.79 -13.50
C ALA A 129 17.06 23.98 -14.32
N GLU A 130 16.21 24.92 -14.72
CA GLU A 130 16.61 26.13 -15.45
C GLU A 130 17.63 26.97 -14.68
N ALA A 131 17.39 27.20 -13.37
CA ALA A 131 18.28 27.95 -12.50
C ALA A 131 19.66 27.29 -12.32
N THR A 132 19.79 25.98 -12.53
CA THR A 132 21.08 25.27 -12.48
C THR A 132 21.74 25.13 -13.85
N HIS A 133 20.95 24.94 -14.91
CA HIS A 133 21.46 24.80 -16.28
C HIS A 133 21.98 26.13 -16.84
N LEU A 134 21.25 27.23 -16.70
CA LEU A 134 21.65 28.54 -17.24
C LEU A 134 23.04 29.03 -16.74
N PRO A 135 23.33 29.05 -15.42
CA PRO A 135 24.65 29.48 -14.95
C PRO A 135 25.75 28.52 -15.40
N ARG A 136 25.48 27.21 -15.44
CA ARG A 136 26.45 26.21 -15.93
C ARG A 136 26.77 26.40 -17.41
N GLU A 137 25.78 26.69 -18.24
CA GLU A 137 25.99 27.02 -19.66
C GLU A 137 26.76 28.34 -19.82
N HIS A 138 26.42 29.37 -19.04
CA HIS A 138 27.15 30.63 -19.05
C HIS A 138 28.60 30.48 -18.57
N GLU A 139 28.85 29.65 -17.57
CA GLU A 139 30.20 29.30 -17.11
C GLU A 139 30.97 28.52 -18.17
N ALA A 140 30.36 27.53 -18.80
CA ALA A 140 30.97 26.78 -19.90
C ALA A 140 31.31 27.70 -21.08
N PHE A 141 30.39 28.58 -21.47
CA PHE A 141 30.63 29.53 -22.56
C PHE A 141 31.76 30.51 -22.21
N ARG A 142 31.79 31.02 -20.98
CA ARG A 142 32.89 31.88 -20.49
C ARG A 142 34.23 31.13 -20.50
N ALA A 143 34.26 29.89 -20.01
CA ALA A 143 35.46 29.05 -20.01
C ALA A 143 35.97 28.79 -21.44
N VAL A 144 35.09 28.40 -22.37
CA VAL A 144 35.46 28.20 -23.78
C VAL A 144 36.01 29.49 -24.38
N ARG A 145 35.34 30.63 -24.19
CA ARG A 145 35.83 31.92 -24.68
C ARG A 145 37.20 32.26 -24.09
N GLN A 146 37.40 32.05 -22.80
CA GLN A 146 38.66 32.30 -22.12
C GLN A 146 39.78 31.41 -22.68
N THR A 147 39.55 30.10 -22.83
CA THR A 147 40.54 29.19 -23.43
C THR A 147 40.89 29.59 -24.86
N HIS A 148 39.94 30.14 -25.62
CA HIS A 148 40.20 30.60 -26.98
C HIS A 148 41.05 31.87 -27.02
N VAL A 149 40.86 32.78 -26.05
CA VAL A 149 41.72 33.96 -25.86
C VAL A 149 43.12 33.53 -25.45
N GLU A 150 43.25 32.66 -24.44
CA GLU A 150 44.54 32.13 -23.98
C GLU A 150 45.32 31.41 -25.10
N ALA A 151 44.64 30.58 -25.90
CA ALA A 151 45.24 29.93 -27.06
C ALA A 151 45.73 30.95 -28.10
N ARG A 152 44.97 32.03 -28.35
CA ARG A 152 45.35 33.07 -29.30
C ARG A 152 46.50 33.93 -28.78
N GLU A 153 46.55 34.21 -27.49
CA GLU A 153 47.68 34.89 -26.83
C GLU A 153 48.94 34.03 -26.86
N ALA A 154 48.83 32.73 -26.59
CA ALA A 154 49.93 31.76 -26.72
C ALA A 154 50.46 31.69 -28.17
N GLN A 155 49.58 31.72 -29.17
CA GLN A 155 49.98 31.80 -30.57
C GLN A 155 50.68 33.12 -30.89
N ASN A 156 50.15 34.25 -30.43
CA ASN A 156 50.73 35.57 -30.66
C ASN A 156 52.11 35.72 -30.00
N THR A 157 52.28 35.21 -28.77
CA THR A 157 53.56 35.21 -28.05
C THR A 157 54.58 34.29 -28.74
N SER A 158 54.17 33.10 -29.17
CA SER A 158 55.02 32.21 -29.97
C SER A 158 55.44 32.85 -31.31
N ALA A 159 54.51 33.49 -32.01
CA ALA A 159 54.80 34.21 -33.26
C ALA A 159 55.73 35.42 -33.04
N ALA A 160 55.56 36.16 -31.92
CA ALA A 160 56.47 37.24 -31.54
C ALA A 160 57.87 36.71 -31.22
N TYR A 161 57.97 35.58 -30.50
CA TYR A 161 59.23 34.92 -30.22
C TYR A 161 59.95 34.46 -31.49
N LEU A 162 59.23 33.84 -32.44
CA LEU A 162 59.77 33.44 -33.73
C LEU A 162 60.26 34.66 -34.55
N ARG A 163 59.52 35.77 -34.54
CA ARG A 163 59.96 37.02 -35.19
C ARG A 163 61.24 37.56 -34.54
N ALA A 164 61.32 37.58 -33.22
CA ALA A 164 62.52 38.00 -32.51
C ALA A 164 63.72 37.10 -32.82
N LEU A 165 63.51 35.79 -32.94
CA LEU A 165 64.57 34.84 -33.31
C LEU A 165 65.05 35.07 -34.76
N LYS A 166 64.13 35.31 -35.69
CA LYS A 166 64.47 35.67 -37.08
C LYS A 166 65.27 36.97 -37.15
N LEU A 167 64.86 38.01 -36.42
CA LEU A 167 65.59 39.27 -36.35
C LEU A 167 67.04 39.06 -35.86
N LYS A 168 67.22 38.28 -34.78
CA LYS A 168 68.57 37.92 -34.28
C LYS A 168 69.39 37.12 -35.30
N GLN A 169 68.74 36.28 -36.10
CA GLN A 169 69.40 35.55 -37.18
C GLN A 169 69.84 36.51 -38.29
N ASP A 170 68.97 37.43 -38.70
CA ASP A 170 69.27 38.44 -39.73
C ASP A 170 70.40 39.37 -39.29
N GLU A 171 70.43 39.79 -38.02
CA GLU A 171 71.54 40.53 -37.41
C GLU A 171 72.87 39.76 -37.52
N ARG A 172 72.86 38.46 -37.20
CA ARG A 172 74.06 37.60 -37.33
C ARG A 172 74.49 37.45 -38.79
N VAL A 173 73.54 37.31 -39.72
CA VAL A 173 73.83 37.24 -41.16
C VAL A 173 74.41 38.56 -41.66
N LEU A 174 73.88 39.70 -41.20
CA LEU A 174 74.41 41.02 -41.54
C LEU A 174 75.83 41.19 -41.01
N HIS A 175 76.09 40.82 -39.75
CA HIS A 175 77.44 40.83 -39.18
C HIS A 175 78.40 39.96 -39.98
N LEU A 176 78.00 38.74 -40.35
CA LEU A 176 78.82 37.86 -41.20
C LEU A 176 79.10 38.50 -42.57
N ARG A 177 78.09 39.09 -43.22
CA ARG A 177 78.27 39.80 -44.51
C ARG A 177 79.28 40.94 -44.36
N GLN A 178 79.14 41.77 -43.33
CA GLN A 178 80.09 42.87 -43.06
C GLN A 178 81.51 42.35 -42.81
N GLU A 179 81.68 41.24 -42.09
CA GLU A 179 82.99 40.60 -41.91
C GLU A 179 83.57 40.10 -43.23
N TYR A 180 82.76 39.47 -44.09
CA TYR A 180 83.21 39.01 -45.41
C TYR A 180 83.54 40.18 -46.33
N ASP A 181 82.78 41.27 -46.31
CA ASP A 181 83.07 42.48 -47.08
C ASP A 181 84.36 43.17 -46.60
N LYS A 182 84.64 43.16 -45.29
CA LYS A 182 85.93 43.63 -44.74
C LYS A 182 87.06 42.73 -45.22
N LYS A 183 86.93 41.40 -45.07
CA LYS A 183 87.93 40.43 -45.55
C LYS A 183 88.18 40.55 -47.06
N ALA A 184 87.14 40.77 -47.86
CA ALA A 184 87.24 40.99 -49.31
C ALA A 184 87.98 42.28 -49.63
N ARG A 185 87.65 43.39 -48.94
CA ARG A 185 88.37 44.67 -49.08
C ARG A 185 89.84 44.54 -48.69
N ASP A 186 90.15 43.89 -47.56
CA ASP A 186 91.53 43.65 -47.12
C ASP A 186 92.28 42.79 -48.14
N LEU A 187 91.62 41.78 -48.72
CA LEU A 187 92.20 40.92 -49.76
C LEU A 187 92.47 41.71 -51.04
N MET A 188 91.51 42.52 -51.50
CA MET A 188 91.66 43.41 -52.65
C MET A 188 92.79 44.42 -52.43
N GLN A 189 92.90 45.01 -51.24
CA GLN A 189 94.01 45.91 -50.89
C GLN A 189 95.34 45.18 -50.91
N LYS A 190 95.44 43.99 -50.30
CA LYS A 190 96.65 43.16 -50.32
C LYS A 190 97.09 42.82 -51.74
N TYR A 191 96.18 42.38 -52.61
CA TYR A 191 96.51 42.09 -54.02
C TYR A 191 96.78 43.36 -54.83
N GLY A 192 96.10 44.47 -54.55
CA GLY A 192 96.39 45.76 -55.15
C GLY A 192 97.80 46.24 -54.81
N LEU A 193 98.23 46.10 -53.54
CA LEU A 193 99.61 46.36 -53.11
C LEU A 193 100.59 45.40 -53.78
N ARG A 194 100.24 44.11 -53.86
CA ARG A 194 101.06 43.09 -54.52
C ARG A 194 101.24 43.37 -56.02
N MET A 195 100.21 43.88 -56.69
CA MET A 195 100.28 44.27 -58.10
C MET A 195 101.07 45.56 -58.31
N LYS A 196 100.98 46.54 -57.39
CA LYS A 196 101.84 47.74 -57.43
C LYS A 196 103.30 47.37 -57.23
N THR A 197 103.60 46.59 -56.19
CA THR A 197 104.97 46.09 -55.95
C THR A 197 105.50 45.28 -57.13
N LEU A 198 104.70 44.38 -57.72
CA LEU A 198 105.06 43.69 -58.97
C LEU A 198 105.30 44.67 -60.14
N ARG A 199 104.49 45.73 -60.32
CA ARG A 199 104.76 46.74 -61.35
C ARG A 199 106.05 47.50 -61.07
N ASP A 200 106.28 47.92 -59.83
CA ASP A 200 107.49 48.63 -59.42
C ASP A 200 108.73 47.73 -59.58
N GLU A 201 108.61 46.43 -59.25
CA GLU A 201 109.62 45.40 -59.51
C GLU A 201 109.83 45.22 -61.00
N ARG A 202 108.77 45.14 -61.83
CA ARG A 202 108.89 45.04 -63.29
C ARG A 202 109.44 46.32 -63.92
N GLU A 203 109.19 47.50 -63.36
CA GLU A 203 109.81 48.75 -63.80
C GLU A 203 111.27 48.83 -63.36
N LYS A 204 111.59 48.33 -62.17
CA LYS A 204 112.99 48.13 -61.74
C LYS A 204 113.69 47.11 -62.62
N GLU A 205 113.04 46.01 -62.99
CA GLU A 205 113.52 45.03 -63.95
C GLU A 205 113.67 45.67 -65.33
N ARG A 206 112.71 46.48 -65.81
CA ARG A 206 112.82 47.17 -67.10
C ARG A 206 113.95 48.21 -67.09
N LYS A 207 114.18 48.90 -65.96
CA LYS A 207 115.34 49.78 -65.74
C LYS A 207 116.64 48.98 -65.64
N ALA A 208 116.63 47.82 -65.00
CA ALA A 208 117.76 46.91 -64.91
C ALA A 208 118.01 46.16 -66.24
N GLU A 209 116.99 45.95 -67.06
CA GLU A 209 117.04 45.39 -68.41
C GLU A 209 117.53 46.46 -69.38
N LEU A 210 117.14 47.73 -69.25
CA LEU A 210 117.82 48.85 -69.93
C LEU A 210 119.31 48.88 -69.56
N GLN A 211 119.65 48.70 -68.27
CA GLN A 211 121.04 48.60 -67.80
C GLN A 211 121.76 47.30 -68.20
N ARG A 212 121.04 46.19 -68.43
CA ARG A 212 121.57 44.89 -68.93
C ARG A 212 121.62 44.82 -70.45
N ILE A 213 120.82 45.59 -71.17
CA ILE A 213 120.89 45.71 -72.64
C ILE A 213 122.09 46.59 -73.02
N GLU A 214 122.56 47.46 -72.12
CA GLU A 214 123.86 48.15 -72.20
C GLU A 214 125.05 47.30 -71.72
N ALA A 215 124.81 46.29 -70.87
CA ALA A 215 125.84 45.39 -70.34
C ALA A 215 125.62 43.95 -70.84
N ASP A 216 126.24 43.65 -71.99
CA ASP A 216 126.55 42.30 -72.47
C ASP A 216 125.37 41.51 -73.07
N LYS A 217 125.28 41.30 -74.40
CA LYS A 217 126.29 40.61 -75.23
C LYS A 217 127.11 39.60 -74.39
N ASN A 218 126.49 38.52 -73.90
CA ASN A 218 127.09 37.17 -73.87
C ASN A 218 126.16 36.10 -73.28
N ARG A 219 126.35 34.89 -73.80
CA ARG A 219 125.47 33.70 -73.82
C ARG A 219 125.44 32.86 -72.52
N GLN A 220 124.25 32.29 -72.26
CA GLN A 220 123.92 30.89 -71.88
C GLN A 220 124.25 30.24 -70.51
N ASP A 221 123.16 29.83 -69.84
CA ASP A 221 122.78 28.47 -69.37
C ASP A 221 123.77 27.55 -68.65
N ILE A 222 123.65 27.47 -67.30
CA ILE A 222 123.80 26.25 -66.47
C ILE A 222 122.97 26.40 -65.16
N LYS A 223 121.62 26.30 -65.20
CA LYS A 223 120.75 26.31 -63.97
C LYS A 223 119.53 25.37 -64.00
N LEU A 224 119.53 24.33 -64.85
CA LEU A 224 118.38 23.40 -64.98
C LEU A 224 118.53 22.06 -64.22
N TYR A 225 119.57 21.87 -63.40
CA TYR A 225 119.81 20.59 -62.71
C TYR A 225 119.69 20.63 -61.17
N TYR A 226 119.46 21.81 -60.57
CA TYR A 226 119.27 21.96 -59.11
C TYR A 226 117.87 22.46 -58.69
N GLY A 227 116.96 22.66 -59.66
CA GLY A 227 115.55 23.02 -59.42
C GLY A 227 114.62 21.82 -59.18
N ASP A 228 114.91 20.69 -59.83
CA ASP A 228 114.00 19.53 -59.80
C ASP A 228 114.05 18.72 -58.49
N ILE A 229 115.17 18.80 -57.76
CA ILE A 229 115.29 18.12 -56.45
C ILE A 229 114.64 18.95 -55.33
N THR A 230 114.51 20.28 -55.49
CA THR A 230 113.77 21.14 -54.54
C THR A 230 112.27 21.17 -54.81
N SER A 231 111.82 21.06 -56.07
CA SER A 231 110.38 20.93 -56.39
C SER A 231 109.78 19.63 -55.87
N SER A 232 110.48 18.50 -56.01
CA SER A 232 110.01 17.18 -55.55
C SER A 232 109.79 17.13 -54.03
N ASN A 233 110.73 17.65 -53.23
CA ASN A 233 110.58 17.73 -51.79
C ASN A 233 109.45 18.71 -51.37
N LEU A 234 109.24 19.80 -52.13
CA LEU A 234 108.12 20.72 -51.89
C LEU A 234 106.76 20.09 -52.23
N GLU A 235 106.70 19.25 -53.28
CA GLU A 235 105.50 18.51 -53.67
C GLU A 235 105.14 17.45 -52.64
N LEU A 236 106.11 16.73 -52.08
CA LEU A 236 105.88 15.78 -50.99
C LEU A 236 105.36 16.48 -49.72
N ILE A 237 105.94 17.63 -49.36
CA ILE A 237 105.45 18.45 -48.24
C ILE A 237 104.03 18.98 -48.50
N LYS A 238 103.69 19.33 -49.75
CA LYS A 238 102.33 19.75 -50.12
C LYS A 238 101.33 18.61 -49.98
N ARG A 239 101.64 17.41 -50.49
CA ARG A 239 100.77 16.23 -50.36
C ARG A 239 100.51 15.86 -48.90
N LEU A 240 101.56 15.82 -48.06
CA LEU A 240 101.41 15.54 -46.64
C LEU A 240 100.61 16.62 -45.90
N LYS A 241 100.72 17.90 -46.30
CA LYS A 241 99.89 18.98 -45.77
C LYS A 241 98.43 18.90 -46.25
N GLU A 242 98.20 18.48 -47.48
CA GLU A 242 96.86 18.24 -48.04
C GLU A 242 96.18 17.06 -47.35
N GLU A 243 96.87 15.93 -47.19
CA GLU A 243 96.37 14.76 -46.43
C GLU A 243 96.09 15.11 -44.97
N HIS A 244 96.97 15.87 -44.31
CA HIS A 244 96.72 16.34 -42.96
C HIS A 244 95.51 17.30 -42.90
N ALA A 245 95.32 18.15 -43.91
CA ALA A 245 94.15 19.04 -43.99
C ALA A 245 92.85 18.26 -44.24
N GLU A 246 92.91 17.19 -45.03
CA GLU A 246 91.77 16.28 -45.27
C GLU A 246 91.41 15.46 -44.05
N LEU A 247 92.38 14.87 -43.36
CA LEU A 247 92.16 14.15 -42.10
C LEU A 247 91.54 15.09 -41.06
N LYS A 248 92.07 16.31 -40.92
CA LYS A 248 91.50 17.31 -40.00
C LYS A 248 90.07 17.71 -40.38
N LYS A 249 89.73 17.76 -41.68
CA LYS A 249 88.34 18.00 -42.14
C LYS A 249 87.43 16.82 -41.83
N ARG A 250 87.90 15.58 -42.00
CA ARG A 250 87.15 14.36 -41.65
C ARG A 250 86.91 14.28 -40.14
N GLU A 251 87.93 14.50 -39.31
CA GLU A 251 87.79 14.58 -37.85
C GLU A 251 86.77 15.66 -37.42
N MET A 252 86.77 16.83 -38.06
CA MET A 252 85.77 17.87 -37.78
C MET A 252 84.35 17.46 -38.21
N ALA A 253 84.20 16.72 -39.31
CA ALA A 253 82.92 16.19 -39.77
C ALA A 253 82.40 15.09 -38.83
N ASP A 254 83.26 14.16 -38.43
CA ASP A 254 82.95 13.09 -37.48
C ASP A 254 82.61 13.67 -36.10
N ALA A 255 83.34 14.69 -35.64
CA ALA A 255 83.01 15.39 -34.41
C ALA A 255 81.65 16.11 -34.48
N LYS A 256 81.24 16.63 -35.66
CA LYS A 256 79.89 17.20 -35.87
C LYS A 256 78.83 16.10 -35.85
N LEU A 257 79.03 15.01 -36.58
CA LEU A 257 78.11 13.86 -36.60
C LEU A 257 77.93 13.27 -35.19
N MET A 258 79.02 13.11 -34.44
CA MET A 258 78.96 12.64 -33.04
C MET A 258 78.18 13.60 -32.14
N ARG A 259 78.29 14.92 -32.33
CA ARG A 259 77.47 15.90 -31.60
C ARG A 259 76.00 15.81 -31.99
N GLU A 260 75.68 15.61 -33.27
CA GLU A 260 74.31 15.45 -33.75
C GLU A 260 73.68 14.14 -33.24
N LEU A 261 74.41 13.04 -33.27
CA LEU A 261 73.98 11.76 -32.71
C LEU A 261 73.75 11.86 -31.20
N LYS A 262 74.64 12.53 -30.45
CA LYS A 262 74.43 12.79 -29.02
C LYS A 262 73.19 13.64 -28.76
N ARG A 263 72.94 14.67 -29.57
CA ARG A 263 71.72 15.50 -29.47
C ARG A 263 70.45 14.71 -29.79
N LYS A 264 70.46 13.89 -30.84
CA LYS A 264 69.33 13.02 -31.22
C LYS A 264 69.06 11.96 -30.14
N ASN A 265 70.11 11.34 -29.60
CA ASN A 265 69.99 10.37 -28.50
C ASN A 265 69.42 11.03 -27.23
N ALA A 266 69.92 12.22 -26.87
CA ALA A 266 69.35 12.99 -25.76
C ALA A 266 67.88 13.35 -26.00
N ALA A 267 67.51 13.79 -27.21
CA ALA A 267 66.13 14.12 -27.57
C ALA A 267 65.18 12.91 -27.54
N LEU A 268 65.67 11.70 -27.82
CA LEU A 268 64.87 10.46 -27.79
C LEU A 268 64.79 9.82 -26.39
N SER A 269 65.75 10.12 -25.50
CA SER A 269 65.81 9.53 -24.16
C SER A 269 64.63 9.93 -23.27
N GLU A 270 64.18 11.18 -23.33
CA GLU A 270 63.05 11.70 -22.56
C GLU A 270 61.70 11.11 -23.02
N PRO A 271 61.35 11.10 -24.32
CA PRO A 271 60.16 10.40 -24.81
C PRO A 271 60.15 8.91 -24.46
N LEU A 272 61.32 8.24 -24.50
CA LEU A 272 61.40 6.83 -24.15
C LEU A 272 61.16 6.59 -22.66
N LYS A 273 61.62 7.49 -21.78
CA LYS A 273 61.31 7.41 -20.35
C LYS A 273 59.83 7.61 -20.08
N ARG A 274 59.22 8.65 -20.66
CA ARG A 274 57.77 8.91 -20.54
C ARG A 274 56.94 7.73 -21.03
N ALA A 275 57.26 7.18 -22.20
CA ALA A 275 56.56 6.02 -22.72
C ALA A 275 56.69 4.78 -21.81
N LYS A 276 57.81 4.61 -21.09
CA LYS A 276 57.97 3.54 -20.10
C LYS A 276 57.13 3.80 -18.84
N GLU A 277 57.13 5.02 -18.33
CA GLU A 277 56.30 5.43 -17.19
C GLU A 277 54.81 5.27 -17.50
N ASP A 278 54.37 5.68 -18.69
CA ASP A 278 52.99 5.51 -19.16
C ASP A 278 52.61 4.01 -19.22
N VAL A 279 53.52 3.15 -19.71
CA VAL A 279 53.30 1.70 -19.75
C VAL A 279 53.19 1.11 -18.34
N GLU A 280 53.96 1.59 -17.37
CA GLU A 280 53.83 1.16 -15.98
C GLU A 280 52.49 1.60 -15.37
N GLN A 281 52.11 2.86 -15.56
CA GLN A 281 50.81 3.37 -15.10
C GLN A 281 49.62 2.63 -15.73
N LEU A 282 49.71 2.31 -17.03
CA LEU A 282 48.71 1.51 -17.74
C LEU A 282 48.63 0.08 -17.19
N LYS A 283 49.75 -0.52 -16.79
CA LYS A 283 49.74 -1.85 -16.16
C LYS A 283 49.10 -1.82 -14.78
N ASP A 284 49.38 -0.80 -13.97
CA ASP A 284 48.81 -0.66 -12.63
C ASP A 284 47.29 -0.42 -12.68
N THR A 285 46.85 0.48 -13.57
CA THR A 285 45.42 0.73 -13.79
C THR A 285 44.69 -0.48 -14.38
N TYR A 286 45.35 -1.27 -15.22
CA TYR A 286 44.80 -2.52 -15.72
C TYR A 286 44.67 -3.58 -14.62
N ALA A 287 45.65 -3.66 -13.72
CA ALA A 287 45.60 -4.56 -12.57
C ALA A 287 44.43 -4.20 -11.63
N SER A 288 44.25 -2.92 -11.30
CA SER A 288 43.11 -2.47 -10.48
C SER A 288 41.77 -2.74 -11.18
N PHE A 289 41.68 -2.53 -12.50
CA PHE A 289 40.49 -2.88 -13.27
C PHE A 289 40.14 -4.37 -13.20
N LEU A 290 41.14 -5.26 -13.26
CA LEU A 290 40.91 -6.71 -13.12
C LEU A 290 40.40 -7.08 -11.72
N GLU A 291 40.92 -6.43 -10.68
CA GLU A 291 40.40 -6.62 -9.31
C GLU A 291 38.96 -6.16 -9.18
N ASP A 292 38.63 -4.98 -9.71
CA ASP A 292 37.26 -4.46 -9.66
C ASP A 292 36.30 -5.32 -10.48
N LYS A 293 36.74 -5.85 -11.62
CA LYS A 293 35.96 -6.83 -12.39
C LYS A 293 35.65 -8.10 -11.57
N ARG A 294 36.60 -8.59 -10.77
CA ARG A 294 36.37 -9.73 -9.85
C ARG A 294 35.39 -9.35 -8.74
N LYS A 295 35.56 -8.19 -8.10
CA LYS A 295 34.64 -7.70 -7.05
C LYS A 295 33.21 -7.57 -7.58
N ILE A 296 33.03 -7.03 -8.79
CA ILE A 296 31.73 -6.92 -9.46
C ILE A 296 31.12 -8.32 -9.70
N GLY A 297 31.93 -9.31 -10.09
CA GLY A 297 31.48 -10.69 -10.24
C GLY A 297 30.89 -11.25 -8.93
N VAL A 298 31.64 -11.14 -7.84
CA VAL A 298 31.21 -11.60 -6.50
C VAL A 298 29.95 -10.85 -6.03
N LEU A 299 29.86 -9.53 -6.28
CA LEU A 299 28.67 -8.75 -5.92
C LEU A 299 27.44 -9.19 -6.73
N LYS A 300 27.59 -9.49 -8.03
CA LYS A 300 26.49 -10.01 -8.86
C LYS A 300 25.98 -11.35 -8.36
N GLU A 301 26.88 -12.25 -7.96
CA GLU A 301 26.51 -13.54 -7.37
C GLU A 301 25.73 -13.34 -6.06
N LYS A 302 26.23 -12.48 -5.17
CA LYS A 302 25.52 -12.13 -3.92
C LYS A 302 24.14 -11.52 -4.15
N ILE A 303 24.00 -10.63 -5.14
CA ILE A 303 22.71 -10.04 -5.51
C ILE A 303 21.76 -11.14 -5.99
N ALA A 304 22.22 -12.03 -6.87
CA ALA A 304 21.39 -13.14 -7.36
C ALA A 304 20.95 -14.11 -6.25
N GLU A 305 21.81 -14.36 -5.26
CA GLU A 305 21.46 -15.13 -4.05
C GLU A 305 20.41 -14.41 -3.19
N GLN A 306 20.56 -13.10 -2.99
CA GLN A 306 19.61 -12.29 -2.24
C GLN A 306 18.25 -12.17 -2.95
N GLU A 307 18.22 -12.05 -4.27
CA GLU A 307 16.99 -12.05 -5.07
C GLU A 307 16.24 -13.39 -4.92
N LYS A 308 16.95 -14.52 -4.97
CA LYS A 308 16.37 -15.84 -4.71
C LYS A 308 15.83 -15.96 -3.28
N ALA A 309 16.55 -15.44 -2.29
CA ALA A 309 16.11 -15.44 -0.90
C ALA A 309 14.84 -14.58 -0.71
N LEU A 310 14.80 -13.40 -1.33
CA LEU A 310 13.66 -12.49 -1.28
C LEU A 310 12.43 -13.09 -1.97
N SER A 311 12.60 -13.75 -3.12
CA SER A 311 11.51 -14.47 -3.80
C SER A 311 10.97 -15.64 -2.96
N ARG A 312 11.85 -16.37 -2.25
CA ARG A 312 11.41 -17.42 -1.32
C ARG A 312 10.64 -16.84 -0.13
N GLN A 313 11.14 -15.75 0.46
CA GLN A 313 10.47 -15.09 1.58
C GLN A 313 9.12 -14.48 1.19
N SER A 314 9.00 -13.86 0.01
CA SER A 314 7.73 -13.31 -0.45
C SER A 314 6.69 -14.40 -0.69
N PHE A 315 7.11 -15.55 -1.24
CA PHE A 315 6.24 -16.71 -1.37
C PHE A 315 5.78 -17.26 -0.01
N GLN A 316 6.71 -17.42 0.94
CA GLN A 316 6.37 -17.85 2.30
C GLN A 316 5.41 -16.88 3.00
N HIS A 317 5.63 -15.56 2.83
CA HIS A 317 4.73 -14.54 3.36
C HIS A 317 3.32 -14.68 2.79
N ALA A 318 3.18 -14.81 1.48
CA ALA A 318 1.87 -14.98 0.84
C ALA A 318 1.13 -16.24 1.32
N VAL A 319 1.86 -17.35 1.49
CA VAL A 319 1.28 -18.59 2.04
C VAL A 319 0.83 -18.39 3.50
N LEU A 320 1.65 -17.74 4.32
CA LEU A 320 1.31 -17.45 5.72
C LEU A 320 0.12 -16.50 5.83
N GLU A 321 0.04 -15.46 5.00
CA GLU A 321 -1.11 -14.56 4.94
C GLU A 321 -2.40 -15.35 4.64
N GLN A 322 -2.38 -16.21 3.62
CA GLN A 322 -3.53 -17.06 3.29
C GLN A 322 -3.92 -17.99 4.46
N GLN A 323 -2.94 -18.60 5.14
CA GLN A 323 -3.19 -19.44 6.30
C GLN A 323 -3.79 -18.64 7.46
N THR A 324 -3.31 -17.41 7.70
CA THR A 324 -3.85 -16.54 8.75
C THR A 324 -5.26 -16.07 8.44
N GLU A 325 -5.57 -15.77 7.17
CA GLU A 325 -6.90 -15.41 6.73
C GLU A 325 -7.88 -16.58 6.93
N ALA A 326 -7.50 -17.78 6.49
CA ALA A 326 -8.29 -19.00 6.70
C ALA A 326 -8.53 -19.28 8.20
N ALA A 327 -7.48 -19.22 9.02
CA ALA A 327 -7.60 -19.41 10.47
C ALA A 327 -8.48 -18.33 11.12
N SER A 328 -8.42 -17.09 10.65
CA SER A 328 -9.28 -16.01 11.14
C SER A 328 -10.76 -16.23 10.77
N ALA A 329 -11.02 -16.73 9.57
CA ALA A 329 -12.35 -17.07 9.10
C ALA A 329 -12.92 -18.24 9.93
N GLU A 330 -12.13 -19.30 10.14
CA GLU A 330 -12.50 -20.42 11.00
C GLU A 330 -12.81 -19.95 12.43
N ARG A 331 -11.94 -19.12 13.02
CA ARG A 331 -12.17 -18.53 14.34
C ARG A 331 -13.48 -17.76 14.40
N ASN A 332 -13.78 -16.93 13.40
CA ASN A 332 -15.01 -16.15 13.35
C ASN A 332 -16.23 -17.08 13.22
N THR A 333 -16.19 -18.11 12.36
CA THR A 333 -17.29 -19.07 12.26
C THR A 333 -17.55 -19.85 13.56
N VAL A 334 -16.49 -20.19 14.30
CA VAL A 334 -16.62 -20.84 15.61
C VAL A 334 -17.20 -19.88 16.64
N ALA A 335 -16.78 -18.61 16.63
CA ALA A 335 -17.34 -17.58 17.50
C ALA A 335 -18.84 -17.36 17.24
N ASP A 336 -19.24 -17.28 15.97
CA ASP A 336 -20.66 -17.13 15.58
C ASP A 336 -21.49 -18.34 16.00
N LYS A 337 -20.99 -19.56 15.75
CA LYS A 337 -21.64 -20.79 16.21
C LYS A 337 -21.76 -20.84 17.73
N PHE A 338 -20.73 -20.42 18.45
CA PHE A 338 -20.75 -20.37 19.90
C PHE A 338 -21.80 -19.38 20.42
N GLN A 339 -21.89 -18.19 19.81
CA GLN A 339 -22.92 -17.21 20.14
C GLN A 339 -24.33 -17.77 19.85
N GLN A 340 -24.54 -18.41 18.70
CA GLN A 340 -25.80 -19.08 18.37
C GLN A 340 -26.16 -20.16 19.40
N MET A 341 -25.20 -21.01 19.79
CA MET A 341 -25.43 -22.02 20.82
C MET A 341 -25.80 -21.39 22.17
N ILE A 342 -25.18 -20.26 22.56
CA ILE A 342 -25.56 -19.53 23.77
C ILE A 342 -27.00 -19.05 23.66
N TYR A 343 -27.38 -18.40 22.56
CA TYR A 343 -28.75 -17.92 22.37
C TYR A 343 -29.77 -19.06 22.39
N ASP A 344 -29.48 -20.18 21.73
CA ASP A 344 -30.34 -21.36 21.73
C ASP A 344 -30.51 -21.95 23.15
N VAL A 345 -29.43 -22.05 23.92
CA VAL A 345 -29.48 -22.53 25.30
C VAL A 345 -30.26 -21.57 26.19
N GLN A 346 -30.04 -20.26 26.05
CA GLN A 346 -30.79 -19.24 26.76
C GLN A 346 -32.28 -19.28 26.40
N GLN A 347 -32.62 -19.43 25.13
CA GLN A 347 -34.01 -19.54 24.67
C GLN A 347 -34.67 -20.80 25.22
N LYS A 348 -34.01 -21.97 25.13
CA LYS A 348 -34.53 -23.24 25.67
C LYS A 348 -34.71 -23.17 27.19
N SER A 349 -33.74 -22.61 27.91
CA SER A 349 -33.84 -22.42 29.36
C SER A 349 -34.94 -21.43 29.71
N GLY A 350 -35.06 -20.32 28.97
CA GLY A 350 -36.11 -19.31 29.15
C GLY A 350 -37.51 -19.89 28.94
N LEU A 351 -37.71 -20.66 27.86
CA LEU A 351 -38.98 -21.36 27.62
C LEU A 351 -39.30 -22.39 28.70
N LYS A 352 -38.30 -23.14 29.18
CA LYS A 352 -38.47 -24.09 30.28
C LYS A 352 -38.84 -23.39 31.59
N ASN A 353 -38.19 -22.28 31.91
CA ASN A 353 -38.49 -21.47 33.09
C ASN A 353 -39.91 -20.91 33.01
N LEU A 354 -40.30 -20.33 31.87
CA LEU A 354 -41.66 -19.81 31.66
C LEU A 354 -42.72 -20.91 31.82
N LEU A 355 -42.44 -22.12 31.34
CA LEU A 355 -43.36 -23.25 31.49
C LEU A 355 -43.44 -23.75 32.94
N LEU A 356 -42.33 -23.71 33.68
CA LEU A 356 -42.31 -24.02 35.12
C LEU A 356 -43.05 -22.96 35.92
N GLU A 357 -42.89 -21.68 35.60
CA GLU A 357 -43.64 -20.57 36.22
C GLU A 357 -45.14 -20.75 36.01
N ARG A 358 -45.60 -21.01 34.78
CA ARG A 358 -47.03 -21.30 34.52
C ARG A 358 -47.55 -22.53 35.23
N LYS A 359 -46.73 -23.58 35.36
CA LYS A 359 -47.11 -24.78 36.12
C LYS A 359 -47.23 -24.47 37.61
N LEU A 360 -46.30 -23.69 38.16
CA LEU A 360 -46.37 -23.24 39.55
C LEU A 360 -47.60 -22.37 39.78
N GLU A 361 -47.88 -21.42 38.90
CA GLU A 361 -49.08 -20.57 38.94
C GLU A 361 -50.36 -21.43 38.90
N ASN A 362 -50.49 -22.36 37.95
CA ASN A 362 -51.65 -23.25 37.90
C ASN A 362 -51.80 -24.16 39.14
N ILE A 363 -50.69 -24.65 39.70
CA ILE A 363 -50.71 -25.46 40.93
C ILE A 363 -51.13 -24.57 42.10
N GLN A 364 -50.64 -23.33 42.16
CA GLN A 364 -51.00 -22.36 43.18
C GLN A 364 -52.49 -22.00 43.10
N ASP A 365 -53.01 -21.71 41.90
CA ASP A 365 -54.45 -21.51 41.67
C ASP A 365 -55.27 -22.74 42.11
N SER A 366 -54.80 -23.95 41.78
CA SER A 366 -55.47 -25.19 42.19
C SER A 366 -55.44 -25.39 43.71
N ILE A 367 -54.36 -24.98 44.38
CA ILE A 367 -54.26 -25.00 45.85
C ILE A 367 -55.21 -23.97 46.43
N GLU A 368 -55.27 -22.74 45.90
CA GLU A 368 -56.21 -21.71 46.35
C GLU A 368 -57.67 -22.15 46.18
N VAL A 369 -58.01 -22.83 45.09
CA VAL A 369 -59.35 -23.44 44.90
C VAL A 369 -59.59 -24.58 45.88
N ALA A 370 -58.61 -25.45 46.13
CA ALA A 370 -58.76 -26.52 47.11
C ALA A 370 -58.91 -25.96 48.54
N ASP A 371 -58.14 -24.93 48.92
CA ASP A 371 -58.21 -24.27 50.22
C ASP A 371 -59.54 -23.56 50.43
N THR A 372 -60.09 -22.93 49.39
CA THR A 372 -61.43 -22.33 49.46
C THR A 372 -62.52 -23.40 49.61
N GLN A 373 -62.44 -24.51 48.86
CA GLN A 373 -63.36 -25.64 49.02
C GLN A 373 -63.26 -26.30 50.40
N VAL A 374 -62.04 -26.52 50.93
CA VAL A 374 -61.83 -27.05 52.28
C VAL A 374 -62.38 -26.07 53.32
N SER A 375 -62.18 -24.76 53.15
CA SER A 375 -62.75 -23.74 54.04
C SER A 375 -64.30 -23.76 54.03
N GLU A 376 -64.92 -23.97 52.86
CA GLU A 376 -66.37 -24.12 52.71
C GLU A 376 -66.90 -25.43 53.32
N VAL A 377 -66.17 -26.53 53.14
CA VAL A 377 -66.50 -27.82 53.77
C VAL A 377 -66.34 -27.74 55.29
N MET A 378 -65.31 -27.10 55.81
CA MET A 378 -65.11 -26.92 57.26
C MET A 378 -66.18 -26.01 57.88
N THR A 379 -66.61 -24.96 57.17
CA THR A 379 -67.73 -24.10 57.62
C THR A 379 -69.09 -24.81 57.56
N SER A 380 -69.33 -25.67 56.55
CA SER A 380 -70.55 -26.49 56.48
C SER A 380 -70.54 -27.71 57.43
N ALA A 381 -69.38 -28.32 57.67
CA ALA A 381 -69.19 -29.43 58.61
C ALA A 381 -69.19 -28.98 60.09
N ASN A 382 -69.01 -27.68 60.37
CA ASN A 382 -69.31 -27.11 61.69
C ASN A 382 -70.80 -27.25 62.09
N GLY A 383 -71.66 -27.83 61.24
CA GLY A 383 -72.98 -28.33 61.59
C GLY A 383 -73.04 -29.73 62.23
N GLY A 384 -71.94 -30.51 62.27
CA GLY A 384 -71.97 -31.83 62.92
C GLY A 384 -70.66 -32.62 62.89
N SER A 385 -70.08 -32.85 64.09
CA SER A 385 -69.03 -33.82 64.41
C SER A 385 -67.62 -33.58 63.84
N LEU A 386 -66.89 -32.68 64.47
CA LEU A 386 -65.47 -32.35 64.20
C LEU A 386 -64.47 -33.49 64.55
N GLY A 387 -64.88 -34.54 65.27
CA GLY A 387 -63.96 -35.56 65.81
C GLY A 387 -63.59 -36.73 64.88
N THR A 388 -64.35 -36.97 63.80
CA THR A 388 -64.13 -38.12 62.90
C THR A 388 -63.33 -37.77 61.65
N ALA A 389 -63.39 -36.53 61.17
CA ALA A 389 -62.65 -36.07 59.99
C ALA A 389 -61.13 -35.96 60.25
N GLU A 390 -60.73 -35.44 61.41
CA GLU A 390 -59.33 -35.26 61.78
C GLU A 390 -58.58 -36.61 61.92
N GLY A 391 -59.26 -37.63 62.44
CA GLY A 391 -58.71 -38.98 62.59
C GLY A 391 -58.55 -39.73 61.25
N VAL A 392 -59.40 -39.44 60.27
CA VAL A 392 -59.27 -39.98 58.91
C VAL A 392 -58.16 -39.25 58.14
N SER A 393 -58.06 -37.92 58.28
CA SER A 393 -56.97 -37.12 57.69
C SER A 393 -55.60 -37.57 58.16
N LYS A 394 -55.40 -37.71 59.49
CA LYS A 394 -54.12 -38.17 60.05
C LYS A 394 -53.70 -39.57 59.58
N LYS A 395 -54.66 -40.49 59.42
CA LYS A 395 -54.38 -41.83 58.85
C LYS A 395 -53.99 -41.73 57.38
N PHE A 396 -54.65 -40.87 56.61
CA PHE A 396 -54.32 -40.66 55.20
C PHE A 396 -52.95 -40.00 55.02
N GLU A 397 -52.61 -39.01 55.85
CA GLU A 397 -51.29 -38.38 55.91
C GLU A 397 -50.21 -39.39 56.26
N THR A 398 -50.46 -40.28 57.22
CA THR A 398 -49.51 -41.34 57.58
C THR A 398 -49.30 -42.32 56.42
N ILE A 399 -50.37 -42.69 55.70
CA ILE A 399 -50.28 -43.54 54.51
C ILE A 399 -49.56 -42.82 53.35
N MET A 400 -49.76 -41.51 53.20
CA MET A 400 -49.06 -40.72 52.19
C MET A 400 -47.58 -40.53 52.52
N ALA A 401 -47.24 -40.33 53.79
CA ALA A 401 -45.86 -40.25 54.27
C ALA A 401 -45.14 -41.57 54.04
N THR A 402 -45.71 -42.69 54.49
CA THR A 402 -45.13 -44.03 54.28
C THR A 402 -44.97 -44.35 52.78
N LYS A 403 -45.95 -44.04 51.94
CA LYS A 403 -45.79 -44.18 50.48
C LYS A 403 -44.70 -43.28 49.92
N SER A 404 -44.58 -42.05 50.38
CA SER A 404 -43.51 -41.13 49.95
C SER A 404 -42.13 -41.65 50.35
N ASP A 405 -42.00 -42.19 51.57
CA ASP A 405 -40.76 -42.83 52.04
C ASP A 405 -40.42 -44.07 51.20
N THR A 406 -41.40 -44.91 50.85
CA THR A 406 -41.12 -46.04 49.95
C THR A 406 -40.70 -45.58 48.54
N ILE A 407 -41.22 -44.45 48.06
CA ILE A 407 -40.82 -43.88 46.77
C ILE A 407 -39.38 -43.37 46.84
N THR A 408 -38.98 -42.68 47.91
CA THR A 408 -37.60 -42.19 48.07
C THR A 408 -36.62 -43.36 48.21
N GLU A 409 -36.95 -44.40 48.99
CA GLU A 409 -36.15 -45.62 49.09
C GLU A 409 -35.96 -46.30 47.72
N LEU A 410 -37.03 -46.50 46.95
CA LEU A 410 -36.95 -47.10 45.61
C LEU A 410 -36.14 -46.24 44.62
N GLN A 411 -36.23 -44.91 44.74
CA GLN A 411 -35.41 -43.99 43.92
C GLN A 411 -33.93 -44.08 44.30
N GLU A 412 -33.61 -44.21 45.58
CA GLU A 412 -32.23 -44.43 46.03
C GLU A 412 -31.67 -45.77 45.57
N GLU A 413 -32.44 -46.84 45.66
CA GLU A 413 -32.05 -48.17 45.16
C GLU A 413 -31.80 -48.13 43.65
N ARG A 414 -32.70 -47.50 42.88
CA ARG A 414 -32.49 -47.30 41.44
C ARG A 414 -31.18 -46.54 41.18
N ARG A 415 -30.90 -45.48 41.93
CA ARG A 415 -29.66 -44.70 41.78
C ARG A 415 -28.42 -45.54 42.11
N LYS A 416 -28.48 -46.37 43.15
CA LYS A 416 -27.40 -47.30 43.52
C LYS A 416 -27.16 -48.31 42.40
N LEU A 417 -28.22 -48.88 41.82
CA LEU A 417 -28.14 -49.83 40.72
C LEU A 417 -27.55 -49.21 39.45
N GLN A 418 -27.95 -47.97 39.11
CA GLN A 418 -27.40 -47.23 37.97
C GLN A 418 -25.91 -46.96 38.14
N LYS A 419 -25.47 -46.59 39.35
CA LYS A 419 -24.04 -46.41 39.65
C LYS A 419 -23.26 -47.72 39.53
N ALA A 420 -23.76 -48.80 40.13
CA ALA A 420 -23.14 -50.12 40.03
C ALA A 420 -23.04 -50.58 38.57
N HIS A 421 -24.07 -50.36 37.75
CA HIS A 421 -24.04 -50.66 36.32
C HIS A 421 -23.00 -49.82 35.56
N ALA A 422 -22.89 -48.51 35.85
CA ALA A 422 -21.89 -47.66 35.23
C ALA A 422 -20.46 -48.05 35.62
N GLU A 423 -20.25 -48.42 36.88
CA GLU A 423 -18.96 -48.93 37.38
C GLU A 423 -18.60 -50.28 36.72
N LEU A 424 -19.58 -51.18 36.56
CA LEU A 424 -19.42 -52.45 35.87
C LEU A 424 -19.01 -52.24 34.39
N VAL A 425 -19.70 -51.35 33.68
CA VAL A 425 -19.38 -51.02 32.28
C VAL A 425 -17.96 -50.46 32.17
N ARG A 426 -17.57 -49.54 33.06
CA ARG A 426 -16.19 -49.01 33.10
C ARG A 426 -15.16 -50.09 33.41
N ALA A 427 -15.45 -50.99 34.34
CA ALA A 427 -14.57 -52.10 34.69
C ALA A 427 -14.38 -53.07 33.50
N PHE A 428 -15.45 -53.34 32.74
CA PHE A 428 -15.38 -54.12 31.52
C PHE A 428 -14.61 -53.41 30.41
N GLU A 429 -14.84 -52.11 30.19
CA GLU A 429 -14.07 -51.31 29.24
C GLU A 429 -12.57 -51.31 29.58
N ALA A 430 -12.22 -51.15 30.86
CA ALA A 430 -10.84 -51.20 31.32
C ALA A 430 -10.22 -52.60 31.11
N LYS A 431 -10.96 -53.68 31.38
CA LYS A 431 -10.50 -55.05 31.15
C LYS A 431 -10.32 -55.37 29.68
N LEU A 432 -11.24 -54.94 28.82
CA LEU A 432 -11.14 -55.15 27.36
C LEU A 432 -9.96 -54.39 26.76
N ALA A 433 -9.70 -53.16 27.25
CA ALA A 433 -8.52 -52.41 26.89
C ALA A 433 -7.21 -53.10 27.32
N GLU A 434 -7.18 -53.75 28.49
CA GLU A 434 -6.04 -54.57 28.96
C GLU A 434 -5.77 -55.76 28.02
N TYR A 435 -6.81 -56.36 27.43
CA TYR A 435 -6.68 -57.43 26.43
C TYR A 435 -6.47 -56.92 24.99
N GLY A 436 -6.31 -55.61 24.80
CA GLY A 436 -5.99 -55.02 23.51
C GLY A 436 -7.18 -54.90 22.55
N VAL A 437 -8.42 -54.94 23.04
CA VAL A 437 -9.65 -54.70 22.26
C VAL A 437 -10.11 -53.26 22.51
N PRO A 438 -9.90 -52.32 21.56
CA PRO A 438 -10.39 -50.95 21.69
C PRO A 438 -11.92 -50.89 21.63
N ARG A 439 -12.49 -49.87 22.27
CA ARG A 439 -13.95 -49.63 22.33
C ARG A 439 -14.62 -49.58 20.95
N GLU A 440 -13.87 -49.18 19.92
CA GLU A 440 -14.32 -49.07 18.53
C GLU A 440 -14.51 -50.44 17.85
N GLU A 441 -13.84 -51.50 18.33
CA GLU A 441 -13.92 -52.86 17.77
C GLU A 441 -15.09 -53.69 18.37
N MET A 442 -15.74 -53.20 19.42
CA MET A 442 -16.83 -53.91 20.12
C MET A 442 -18.13 -53.98 19.31
N GLY A 443 -18.32 -53.13 18.30
CA GLY A 443 -19.48 -53.16 17.39
C GLY A 443 -20.83 -52.76 18.00
N PHE A 444 -20.89 -52.44 19.30
CA PHE A 444 -22.08 -51.89 19.97
C PHE A 444 -21.69 -50.90 21.08
N GLU A 445 -22.51 -49.88 21.30
CA GLU A 445 -22.35 -48.96 22.43
C GLU A 445 -23.18 -49.44 23.63
N PRO A 446 -22.56 -49.78 24.78
CA PRO A 446 -23.30 -50.18 25.97
C PRO A 446 -24.14 -48.98 26.47
N ARG A 447 -25.47 -49.12 26.38
CA ARG A 447 -26.41 -48.09 26.81
C ARG A 447 -26.44 -48.05 28.34
N LEU A 448 -25.97 -46.96 28.93
CA LEU A 448 -26.06 -46.75 30.37
C LEU A 448 -27.52 -46.63 30.80
N LEU A 449 -27.88 -47.30 31.90
CA LEU A 449 -29.19 -47.16 32.53
C LEU A 449 -29.34 -45.73 33.07
N ALA A 450 -30.22 -44.94 32.45
CA ALA A 450 -30.56 -43.56 32.84
C ALA A 450 -31.65 -43.51 33.92
#